data_AF-A0A3R7AY71-F1
#
_entry.id   AF-A0A3R7AY71-F1
#
_cell.length_a   1.000
_cell.length_b   1.000
_cell.length_c   1.000
_cell.angle_alpha   90.00
_cell.angle_beta   90.00
_cell.angle_gamma   90.00
#
_symmetry.space_group_name_H-M   'P 1'
#
loop_
_entity.id
_entity.type
_entity.pdbx_description
1 polymer ?
#
loop_
_entity_poly.entity_id
_entity_poly.type
_entity_poly.pdbx_seq_one_letter_code
_entity_poly.pdbx_strand_id
1 'polypeptide(L)'
;MILGVDLARRSKCGRSYAVVVLNETRGTVERFPSISRFRLIRMIKRLKPEIVATDNIYELGNDKGRGDGSLAEFLRELPSRTKLVQVTGGVRRQPLNRLAKRLRITFNRFNPLDEANACALLARDGVGDEVLFFRDKTQIKVSRARSLGKGGWSQKRYGRRVHAAVKERTEEIKDILRESGLKYELSVKKGFGGYVSAIFLVDAKRGDIHISSGRSGDVQVKVSPL
;
A
#
# COMPACT_ATOMS: atom_id res chain seq x y z
N MET A 1 23.55 -2.75 1.25
CA MET A 1 23.01 -4.13 1.37
C MET A 1 21.57 -4.13 0.92
N ILE A 2 21.22 -5.05 0.04
CA ILE A 2 19.93 -5.11 -0.65
C ILE A 2 19.32 -6.49 -0.45
N LEU A 3 18.02 -6.54 -0.13
CA LEU A 3 17.25 -7.77 -0.05
C LEU A 3 16.32 -7.87 -1.25
N GLY A 4 16.43 -8.92 -2.06
CA GLY A 4 15.40 -9.28 -3.03
C GLY A 4 14.40 -10.25 -2.41
N VAL A 5 13.11 -10.01 -2.61
CA VAL A 5 12.04 -10.82 -2.04
C VAL A 5 11.01 -11.14 -3.11
N ASP A 6 10.66 -12.42 -3.19
CA ASP A 6 9.57 -12.93 -4.03
C ASP A 6 8.76 -13.99 -3.27
N LEU A 7 7.55 -14.28 -3.71
CA LEU A 7 6.68 -15.24 -3.05
C LEU A 7 6.95 -16.68 -3.49
N ALA A 8 7.56 -17.45 -2.59
CA ALA A 8 7.83 -18.87 -2.83
C ALA A 8 6.56 -19.74 -2.82
N ARG A 9 5.62 -19.50 -1.89
CA ARG A 9 4.40 -20.33 -1.78
C ARG A 9 3.25 -19.58 -1.12
N ARG A 10 2.04 -19.78 -1.65
CA ARG A 10 0.76 -19.42 -1.01
C ARG A 10 0.11 -20.68 -0.46
N SER A 11 -0.28 -20.67 0.82
CA SER A 11 -0.98 -21.78 1.45
C SER A 11 -2.06 -21.30 2.41
N LYS A 12 -2.93 -22.21 2.88
CA LYS A 12 -3.93 -21.90 3.92
C LYS A 12 -3.29 -21.44 5.24
N CYS A 13 -2.08 -21.91 5.54
CA CYS A 13 -1.32 -21.56 6.75
C CYS A 13 -0.50 -20.27 6.61
N GLY A 14 -0.59 -19.56 5.48
CA GLY A 14 0.12 -18.31 5.23
C GLY A 14 1.05 -18.36 4.01
N ARG A 15 1.79 -17.26 3.83
CA ARG A 15 2.77 -17.06 2.76
C ARG A 15 4.20 -17.38 3.20
N SER A 16 4.97 -17.97 2.29
CA SER A 16 6.42 -18.13 2.42
C SER A 16 7.12 -17.41 1.27
N TYR A 17 8.28 -16.82 1.56
CA TYR A 17 9.02 -15.95 0.67
C TYR A 17 10.38 -16.55 0.34
N ALA A 18 10.80 -16.42 -0.91
CA ALA A 18 12.18 -16.61 -1.32
C ALA A 18 12.91 -15.28 -1.11
N VAL A 19 14.10 -15.33 -0.51
CA VAL A 19 14.87 -14.13 -0.20
C VAL A 19 16.32 -14.28 -0.62
N VAL A 20 16.84 -13.24 -1.25
CA VAL A 20 18.25 -13.11 -1.58
C VAL A 20 18.80 -11.88 -0.89
N VAL A 21 19.91 -12.03 -0.17
CA VAL A 21 20.62 -10.94 0.49
C VAL A 21 21.88 -10.66 -0.29
N LEU A 22 21.94 -9.48 -0.92
CA LEU A 22 23.13 -8.95 -1.58
C LEU A 22 23.89 -8.02 -0.64
N ASN A 23 25.10 -8.41 -0.27
CA ASN A 23 26.00 -7.57 0.51
C ASN A 23 27.16 -7.10 -0.37
N GLU A 24 27.03 -5.90 -0.93
CA GLU A 24 28.06 -5.30 -1.79
C GLU A 24 29.40 -5.12 -1.08
N THR A 25 29.38 -4.67 0.18
CA THR A 25 30.60 -4.42 0.96
C THR A 25 31.42 -5.69 1.17
N ARG A 26 30.76 -6.85 1.29
CA ARG A 26 31.42 -8.16 1.47
C ARG A 26 31.51 -8.99 0.19
N GLY A 27 30.86 -8.56 -0.89
CA GLY A 27 30.71 -9.36 -2.11
C GLY A 27 29.93 -10.68 -1.92
N THR A 28 29.12 -10.81 -0.86
CA THR A 28 28.43 -12.07 -0.54
C THR A 28 26.96 -12.07 -0.99
N VAL A 29 26.49 -13.25 -1.40
CA VAL A 29 25.09 -13.50 -1.76
C VAL A 29 24.54 -14.64 -0.92
N GLU A 30 23.64 -14.33 0.02
CA GLU A 30 22.94 -15.35 0.81
C GLU A 30 21.57 -15.63 0.19
N ARG A 31 21.16 -16.90 0.16
CA ARG A 31 19.93 -17.35 -0.49
C ARG A 31 19.08 -18.17 0.47
N PHE A 32 17.81 -17.78 0.60
CA PHE A 32 16.83 -18.44 1.44
C PHE A 32 15.63 -18.87 0.57
N PRO A 33 15.53 -20.15 0.17
CA PRO A 33 14.50 -20.61 -0.77
C PRO A 33 13.07 -20.43 -0.28
N SER A 34 12.84 -20.56 1.04
CA SER A 34 11.51 -20.41 1.62
C SER A 34 11.61 -20.04 3.10
N ILE A 35 11.09 -18.86 3.45
CA ILE A 35 10.99 -18.38 4.83
C ILE A 35 9.60 -17.80 5.11
N SER A 36 9.13 -17.87 6.35
CA SER A 36 7.86 -17.26 6.75
C SER A 36 7.95 -15.72 6.77
N ARG A 37 6.80 -15.03 6.69
CA ARG A 37 6.70 -13.57 6.87
C ARG A 37 7.40 -13.10 8.15
N PHE A 38 7.17 -13.81 9.25
CA PHE A 38 7.77 -13.50 10.55
C PHE A 38 9.31 -13.57 10.50
N ARG A 39 9.87 -14.61 9.87
CA ARG A 39 11.33 -14.74 9.70
C ARG A 39 11.89 -13.65 8.78
N LEU A 40 11.17 -13.30 7.70
CA LEU A 40 11.54 -12.20 6.80
C LEU A 40 11.65 -10.87 7.58
N ILE A 41 10.63 -10.50 8.35
CA ILE A 41 10.62 -9.25 9.13
C ILE A 41 11.73 -9.23 10.16
N ARG A 42 11.94 -10.33 10.89
CA ARG A 42 13.04 -10.44 11.86
C ARG A 42 14.39 -10.28 11.16
N MET A 43 14.55 -10.85 9.98
CA MET A 43 15.76 -10.72 9.17
C MET A 43 15.99 -9.27 8.72
N ILE A 44 14.96 -8.60 8.21
CA ILE A 44 15.03 -7.17 7.83
C ILE A 44 15.39 -6.30 9.03
N LYS A 45 14.74 -6.50 10.18
CA LYS A 45 15.01 -5.71 11.40
C LYS A 45 16.44 -5.91 11.93
N ARG A 46 16.97 -7.13 11.81
CA ARG A 46 18.34 -7.46 12.22
C ARG A 46 19.38 -6.92 11.25
N LEU A 47 19.20 -7.17 9.97
CA LEU A 47 20.16 -6.80 8.92
C LEU A 47 20.10 -5.31 8.60
N LYS A 48 18.94 -4.66 8.77
CA LYS A 48 18.67 -3.26 8.40
C LYS A 48 19.17 -2.94 6.98
N PRO A 49 18.70 -3.66 5.95
CA PRO A 49 19.11 -3.39 4.58
C PRO A 49 18.71 -1.98 4.18
N GLU A 50 19.43 -1.43 3.22
CA GLU A 50 19.09 -0.13 2.63
C GLU A 50 17.85 -0.25 1.76
N ILE A 51 17.76 -1.34 0.99
CA ILE A 51 16.66 -1.60 0.06
C ILE A 51 16.12 -3.02 0.29
N VAL A 52 14.79 -3.13 0.32
CA VAL A 52 14.05 -4.37 0.08
C VAL A 52 13.39 -4.23 -1.29
N ALA A 53 13.74 -5.09 -2.24
CA ALA A 53 13.29 -5.07 -3.62
C ALA A 53 12.33 -6.22 -3.90
N THR A 54 11.25 -5.94 -4.62
CA THR A 54 10.26 -6.94 -5.07
C THR A 54 9.71 -6.56 -6.43
N ASP A 55 9.24 -7.52 -7.20
CA ASP A 55 8.52 -7.26 -8.44
C ASP A 55 7.09 -6.77 -8.16
N ASN A 56 6.47 -7.23 -7.07
CA ASN A 56 5.07 -6.97 -6.74
C ASN A 56 4.84 -6.78 -5.23
N ILE A 57 4.57 -5.52 -4.85
CA ILE A 57 4.34 -5.12 -3.45
C ILE A 57 3.14 -5.81 -2.79
N TYR A 58 2.16 -6.26 -3.57
CA TYR A 58 0.96 -6.92 -3.04
C TYR A 58 1.24 -8.35 -2.53
N GLU A 59 2.45 -8.85 -2.76
CA GLU A 59 2.88 -10.14 -2.21
C GLU A 59 3.34 -10.03 -0.76
N LEU A 60 3.88 -8.85 -0.39
CA LEU A 60 4.37 -8.55 0.96
C LEU A 60 3.26 -8.09 1.92
N GLY A 61 2.13 -7.63 1.38
CA GLY A 61 0.93 -7.29 2.13
C GLY A 61 -0.28 -7.20 1.22
N ASN A 62 -1.45 -7.63 1.69
CA ASN A 62 -2.68 -7.63 0.89
C ASN A 62 -3.79 -6.85 1.59
N ASP A 63 -4.13 -5.68 1.06
CA ASP A 63 -5.21 -4.82 1.58
C ASP A 63 -6.61 -5.45 1.47
N LYS A 64 -6.77 -6.57 0.74
CA LYS A 64 -8.05 -7.26 0.58
C LYS A 64 -8.38 -8.27 1.68
N GLY A 65 -7.56 -8.38 2.72
CA GLY A 65 -7.87 -9.15 3.93
C GLY A 65 -7.91 -10.65 3.71
N ARG A 66 -6.85 -11.34 4.15
CA ARG A 66 -6.82 -12.73 4.67
C ARG A 66 -5.35 -13.07 4.99
N GLY A 67 -5.04 -13.20 6.28
CA GLY A 67 -3.86 -13.88 6.82
C GLY A 67 -2.64 -13.03 7.18
N ASP A 68 -2.09 -12.25 6.25
CA ASP A 68 -0.68 -11.78 6.35
C ASP A 68 -0.50 -10.26 6.55
N GLY A 69 -1.54 -9.56 6.98
CA GLY A 69 -1.51 -8.11 7.22
C GLY A 69 -1.58 -7.25 5.95
N SER A 70 -1.80 -5.96 6.16
CA SER A 70 -1.83 -4.95 5.09
C SER A 70 -0.41 -4.58 4.63
N LEU A 71 -0.28 -4.00 3.43
CA LEU A 71 1.01 -3.46 2.97
C LEU A 71 1.51 -2.36 3.91
N ALA A 72 0.58 -1.54 4.41
CA ALA A 72 0.80 -0.55 5.46
C ALA A 72 1.47 -1.13 6.73
N GLU A 73 0.96 -2.26 7.25
CA GLU A 73 1.56 -2.92 8.42
C GLU A 73 2.98 -3.41 8.14
N PHE A 74 3.21 -4.00 6.96
CA PHE A 74 4.56 -4.43 6.57
C PHE A 74 5.54 -3.25 6.52
N LEU A 75 5.14 -2.13 5.90
CA LEU A 75 5.96 -0.91 5.82
C LEU A 75 6.25 -0.30 7.19
N ARG A 76 5.30 -0.36 8.13
CA ARG A 76 5.49 0.06 9.52
C ARG A 76 6.50 -0.82 10.29
N GLU A 77 6.66 -2.09 9.89
CA GLU A 77 7.63 -3.00 10.49
C GLU A 77 9.06 -2.81 9.96
N LEU A 78 9.24 -2.09 8.84
CA LEU A 78 10.55 -1.82 8.25
C LEU A 78 11.34 -0.77 9.07
N PRO A 79 12.67 -0.94 9.23
CA PRO A 79 13.52 0.10 9.79
C PRO A 79 13.40 1.44 9.06
N SER A 80 13.61 2.56 9.75
CA SER A 80 13.43 3.92 9.20
C SER A 80 14.29 4.20 7.96
N ARG A 81 15.50 3.63 7.88
CA ARG A 81 16.40 3.78 6.72
C ARG A 81 16.15 2.78 5.59
N THR A 82 15.34 1.75 5.83
CA THR A 82 15.06 0.72 4.83
C THR A 82 13.96 1.19 3.89
N LYS A 83 14.25 1.19 2.59
CA LYS A 83 13.32 1.51 1.51
C LYS A 83 12.70 0.24 0.95
N LEU A 84 11.41 0.26 0.63
CA LEU A 84 10.78 -0.78 -0.19
C LEU A 84 10.76 -0.29 -1.64
N VAL A 85 11.33 -1.06 -2.56
CA VAL A 85 11.43 -0.72 -3.99
C VAL A 85 10.67 -1.75 -4.81
N GLN A 86 9.79 -1.28 -5.70
CA GLN A 86 9.14 -2.14 -6.67
C GLN A 86 9.86 -2.04 -8.02
N VAL A 87 10.53 -3.11 -8.44
CA VAL A 87 11.37 -3.08 -9.66
C VAL A 87 10.57 -3.01 -10.95
N THR A 88 9.35 -3.57 -10.96
CA THR A 88 8.45 -3.49 -12.13
C THR A 88 7.46 -2.30 -12.06
N GLY A 89 7.55 -1.50 -10.99
CA GLY A 89 6.70 -0.36 -10.70
C GLY A 89 6.97 0.87 -11.57
N GLY A 90 6.21 1.95 -11.35
CA GLY A 90 6.45 3.26 -11.96
C GLY A 90 5.37 3.79 -12.90
N VAL A 91 5.63 4.99 -13.46
CA VAL A 91 4.76 5.69 -14.43
C VAL A 91 4.46 4.83 -15.66
N ARG A 92 5.39 3.94 -16.05
CA ARG A 92 5.19 2.92 -17.08
C ARG A 92 5.65 1.56 -16.57
N ARG A 93 4.71 0.71 -16.19
CA ARG A 93 5.00 -0.67 -15.79
C ARG A 93 5.73 -1.42 -16.91
N GLN A 94 6.83 -2.06 -16.55
CA GLN A 94 7.59 -2.92 -17.45
C GLN A 94 7.77 -4.30 -16.81
N PRO A 95 7.64 -5.38 -17.58
CA PRO A 95 7.74 -6.72 -17.02
C PRO A 95 9.18 -7.02 -16.62
N LEU A 96 9.36 -7.78 -15.53
CA LEU A 96 10.65 -8.10 -14.92
C LEU A 96 11.65 -8.66 -15.93
N ASN A 97 11.20 -9.57 -16.81
CA ASN A 97 12.00 -10.17 -17.87
C ASN A 97 12.63 -9.13 -18.82
N ARG A 98 11.91 -8.07 -19.19
CA ARG A 98 12.41 -7.01 -20.07
C ARG A 98 13.44 -6.15 -19.36
N LEU A 99 13.21 -5.84 -18.08
CA LEU A 99 14.14 -5.07 -17.25
C LEU A 99 15.45 -5.84 -17.03
N ALA A 100 15.35 -7.11 -16.62
CA ALA A 100 16.49 -7.99 -16.44
C ALA A 100 17.33 -8.14 -17.73
N LYS A 101 16.67 -8.29 -18.88
CA LYS A 101 17.35 -8.40 -20.19
C LYS A 101 18.20 -7.17 -20.51
N ARG A 102 17.77 -5.96 -20.14
CA ARG A 102 18.55 -4.73 -20.36
C ARG A 102 19.87 -4.74 -19.60
N LEU A 103 19.87 -5.31 -18.40
CA LEU A 103 21.06 -5.46 -17.55
C LEU A 103 21.78 -6.81 -17.74
N ARG A 104 21.40 -7.58 -18.78
CA ARG A 104 21.98 -8.92 -19.07
C ARG A 104 21.84 -9.90 -17.91
N ILE A 105 20.81 -9.76 -17.09
CA ILE A 105 20.49 -10.68 -15.98
C ILE A 105 19.64 -11.82 -16.55
N THR A 106 20.14 -13.04 -16.41
CA THR A 106 19.41 -14.28 -16.74
C THR A 106 18.84 -14.91 -15.48
N PHE A 107 17.57 -15.29 -15.50
CA PHE A 107 16.89 -15.90 -14.37
C PHE A 107 15.75 -16.80 -14.86
N ASN A 108 15.37 -17.80 -14.06
CA ASN A 108 14.20 -18.62 -14.35
C ASN A 108 12.95 -18.00 -13.68
N ARG A 109 12.00 -17.54 -14.49
CA ARG A 109 10.72 -16.95 -14.04
C ARG A 109 9.82 -17.89 -13.23
N PHE A 110 10.12 -19.19 -13.22
CA PHE A 110 9.37 -20.18 -12.45
C PHE A 110 10.06 -20.52 -11.12
N ASN A 111 11.23 -19.93 -10.86
CA ASN A 111 11.98 -20.10 -9.65
C ASN A 111 11.97 -18.79 -8.84
N PRO A 112 11.17 -18.72 -7.75
CA PRO A 112 11.07 -17.53 -6.91
C PRO A 112 12.40 -16.98 -6.40
N LEU A 113 13.38 -17.86 -6.17
CA LEU A 113 14.71 -17.45 -5.71
C LEU A 113 15.49 -16.70 -6.80
N ASP A 114 15.30 -17.09 -8.06
CA ASP A 114 15.93 -16.45 -9.21
C ASP A 114 15.25 -15.10 -9.50
N GLU A 115 13.93 -15.00 -9.33
CA GLU A 115 13.19 -13.74 -9.43
C GLU A 115 13.59 -12.76 -8.32
N ALA A 116 13.69 -13.24 -7.08
CA ALA A 116 14.19 -12.45 -5.95
C ALA A 116 15.63 -11.96 -6.20
N ASN A 117 16.52 -12.80 -6.72
CA ASN A 117 17.88 -12.41 -7.10
C ASN A 117 17.88 -11.32 -8.19
N ALA A 118 17.05 -11.49 -9.23
CA ALA A 118 16.92 -10.51 -10.30
C ALA A 118 16.41 -9.16 -9.77
N CYS A 119 15.43 -9.15 -8.86
CA CYS A 119 14.93 -7.94 -8.22
C CYS A 119 16.03 -7.23 -7.42
N ALA A 120 16.83 -7.96 -6.64
CA ALA A 120 17.91 -7.38 -5.87
C ALA A 120 18.98 -6.73 -6.76
N LEU A 121 19.36 -7.40 -7.86
CA LEU A 121 20.32 -6.88 -8.84
C LEU A 121 19.78 -5.66 -9.60
N LEU A 122 18.50 -5.67 -9.97
CA LEU A 122 17.84 -4.53 -10.61
C LEU A 122 17.83 -3.32 -9.68
N ALA A 123 17.44 -3.51 -8.43
CA ALA A 123 17.41 -2.43 -7.44
C ALA A 123 18.82 -1.88 -7.13
N ARG A 124 19.85 -2.74 -7.13
CA ARG A 124 21.26 -2.31 -7.04
C ARG A 124 21.63 -1.34 -8.14
N ASP A 125 21.20 -1.62 -9.36
CA ASP A 125 21.50 -0.81 -10.54
C ASP A 125 20.53 0.39 -10.70
N GLY A 126 19.79 0.72 -9.63
CA GLY A 126 18.89 1.88 -9.58
C GLY A 126 17.56 1.69 -10.32
N VAL A 127 17.19 0.45 -10.66
CA VAL A 127 15.92 0.15 -11.35
C VAL A 127 14.79 -0.09 -10.35
N GLY A 128 13.70 0.62 -10.55
CA GLY A 128 12.46 0.51 -9.77
C GLY A 128 12.08 1.81 -9.10
N ASP A 129 10.90 1.81 -8.49
CA ASP A 129 10.37 2.97 -7.78
C ASP A 129 10.25 2.70 -6.29
N GLU A 130 10.65 3.66 -5.48
CA GLU A 130 10.46 3.63 -4.04
C GLU A 130 8.97 3.70 -3.71
N VAL A 131 8.50 2.74 -2.92
CA VAL A 131 7.13 2.66 -2.43
C VAL A 131 6.99 3.64 -1.27
N LEU A 132 6.81 4.92 -1.60
CA LEU A 132 6.60 6.00 -0.63
C LEU A 132 5.22 5.97 0.03
N PHE A 133 4.35 5.06 -0.39
CA PHE A 133 2.90 5.25 -0.36
C PHE A 133 2.24 5.32 1.03
N PHE A 134 2.96 5.11 2.14
CA PHE A 134 2.31 4.95 3.45
C PHE A 134 2.97 5.63 4.64
N ARG A 135 4.24 6.04 4.60
CA ARG A 135 4.85 6.57 5.85
C ARG A 135 4.25 7.89 6.32
N ASP A 136 3.73 8.68 5.39
CA ASP A 136 3.18 10.01 5.66
C ASP A 136 1.81 10.20 4.98
N LYS A 137 1.03 9.12 4.79
CA LYS A 137 -0.31 9.24 4.22
C LYS A 137 -1.39 8.97 5.25
N THR A 138 -2.48 9.74 5.16
CA THR A 138 -3.64 9.58 6.01
C THR A 138 -4.88 9.42 5.14
N GLN A 139 -5.70 8.43 5.47
CA GLN A 139 -6.99 8.24 4.84
C GLN A 139 -8.08 8.99 5.60
N ILE A 140 -8.85 9.81 4.90
CA ILE A 140 -10.09 10.40 5.41
C ILE A 140 -11.25 9.78 4.65
N LYS A 141 -12.04 8.95 5.34
CA LYS A 141 -13.24 8.34 4.77
C LYS A 141 -14.48 9.09 5.25
N VAL A 142 -15.26 9.59 4.30
CA VAL A 142 -16.57 10.19 4.53
C VAL A 142 -17.62 9.19 4.07
N SER A 143 -18.53 8.81 4.96
CA SER A 143 -19.58 7.84 4.64
C SER A 143 -20.87 8.12 5.41
N ARG A 144 -21.93 7.44 5.02
CA ARG A 144 -23.21 7.47 5.74
C ARG A 144 -23.01 6.95 7.17
N ALA A 145 -23.57 7.66 8.15
CA ALA A 145 -23.57 7.19 9.54
C ALA A 145 -24.64 6.10 9.78
N ARG A 146 -25.69 6.07 8.98
CA ARG A 146 -26.85 5.17 9.16
C ARG A 146 -27.03 4.24 7.95
N SER A 147 -27.52 3.04 8.21
CA SER A 147 -27.95 2.13 7.15
C SER A 147 -29.26 2.63 6.52
N LEU A 148 -29.45 2.36 5.22
CA LEU A 148 -30.69 2.66 4.52
C LEU A 148 -31.48 1.34 4.44
N GLY A 149 -32.69 1.33 4.99
CA GLY A 149 -33.56 0.13 4.99
C GLY A 149 -34.20 -0.13 3.63
N LYS A 150 -34.87 -1.29 3.48
CA LYS A 150 -35.55 -1.71 2.24
C LYS A 150 -36.96 -1.08 2.14
N GLY A 151 -37.16 -0.16 1.18
CA GLY A 151 -38.49 0.17 0.61
C GLY A 151 -39.25 1.35 1.21
N GLY A 152 -40.06 2.02 0.38
CA GLY A 152 -40.92 3.16 0.71
C GLY A 152 -40.58 4.46 -0.04
N TRP A 153 -41.59 5.28 -0.35
CA TRP A 153 -41.40 6.59 -1.01
C TRP A 153 -40.62 7.57 -0.12
N SER A 154 -40.91 7.55 1.19
CA SER A 154 -40.17 8.29 2.23
C SER A 154 -38.69 7.86 2.31
N GLN A 155 -38.41 6.57 2.08
CA GLN A 155 -37.06 6.01 2.16
C GLN A 155 -36.15 6.49 1.02
N LYS A 156 -36.69 6.65 -0.19
CA LYS A 156 -35.94 7.23 -1.32
C LYS A 156 -35.55 8.68 -1.05
N ARG A 157 -36.48 9.47 -0.47
CA ARG A 157 -36.23 10.86 -0.07
C ARG A 157 -35.15 10.95 1.00
N TYR A 158 -35.25 10.09 2.02
CA TYR A 158 -34.26 10.01 3.09
C TYR A 158 -32.88 9.61 2.54
N GLY A 159 -32.80 8.57 1.70
CA GLY A 159 -31.55 8.14 1.07
C GLY A 159 -30.89 9.24 0.24
N ARG A 160 -31.68 10.01 -0.53
CA ARG A 160 -31.18 11.17 -1.28
C ARG A 160 -30.63 12.24 -0.35
N ARG A 161 -31.32 12.56 0.75
CA ARG A 161 -30.87 13.54 1.75
C ARG A 161 -29.55 13.10 2.39
N VAL A 162 -29.41 11.83 2.77
CA VAL A 162 -28.16 11.28 3.32
C VAL A 162 -27.03 11.38 2.29
N HIS A 163 -27.25 11.01 1.03
CA HIS A 163 -26.22 11.12 0.01
C HIS A 163 -25.82 12.56 -0.29
N ALA A 164 -26.76 13.50 -0.24
CA ALA A 164 -26.48 14.92 -0.37
C ALA A 164 -25.60 15.41 0.80
N ALA A 165 -25.91 15.03 2.03
CA ALA A 165 -25.11 15.39 3.21
C ALA A 165 -23.68 14.82 3.14
N VAL A 166 -23.50 13.58 2.64
CA VAL A 166 -22.15 13.01 2.42
C VAL A 166 -21.40 13.83 1.36
N LYS A 167 -22.07 14.27 0.29
CA LYS A 167 -21.46 15.11 -0.73
C LYS A 167 -21.04 16.46 -0.15
N GLU A 168 -21.93 17.14 0.55
CA GLU A 168 -21.67 18.43 1.21
C GLU A 168 -20.47 18.32 2.16
N ARG A 169 -20.45 17.34 3.06
CA ARG A 169 -19.32 17.11 3.96
C ARG A 169 -18.01 16.76 3.23
N THR A 170 -18.11 16.16 2.05
CA THR A 170 -16.93 15.89 1.20
C THR A 170 -16.38 17.19 0.61
N GLU A 171 -17.23 18.11 0.16
CA GLU A 171 -16.79 19.42 -0.34
C GLU A 171 -16.16 20.26 0.79
N GLU A 172 -16.76 20.29 1.99
CA GLU A 172 -16.17 20.97 3.15
C GLU A 172 -14.75 20.45 3.47
N ILE A 173 -14.54 19.14 3.41
CA ILE A 173 -13.21 18.54 3.65
C ILE A 173 -12.23 18.92 2.54
N LYS A 174 -12.67 19.01 1.27
CA LYS A 174 -11.80 19.50 0.19
C LYS A 174 -11.33 20.91 0.47
N ASP A 175 -12.25 21.78 0.90
CA ASP A 175 -11.94 23.17 1.18
C ASP A 175 -10.91 23.29 2.31
N ILE A 176 -11.10 22.56 3.41
CA ILE A 176 -10.12 22.49 4.52
C ILE A 176 -8.75 22.00 4.04
N LEU A 177 -8.70 20.93 3.24
CA LEU A 177 -7.43 20.39 2.73
C LEU A 177 -6.73 21.35 1.76
N ARG A 178 -7.51 22.05 0.92
CA ARG A 178 -7.00 23.06 -0.01
C ARG A 178 -6.45 24.28 0.73
N GLU A 179 -7.16 24.79 1.73
CA GLU A 179 -6.71 25.89 2.60
C GLU A 179 -5.46 25.52 3.39
N SER A 180 -5.33 24.26 3.80
CA SER A 180 -4.15 23.74 4.49
C SER A 180 -2.97 23.44 3.53
N GLY A 181 -3.14 23.61 2.21
CA GLY A 181 -2.11 23.30 1.21
C GLY A 181 -1.76 21.81 1.08
N LEU A 182 -2.59 20.91 1.59
CA LEU A 182 -2.32 19.47 1.59
C LEU A 182 -2.73 18.83 0.26
N LYS A 183 -1.81 18.09 -0.35
CA LYS A 183 -2.10 17.30 -1.56
C LYS A 183 -2.92 16.06 -1.20
N TYR A 184 -3.89 15.74 -2.02
CA TYR A 184 -4.71 14.55 -1.83
C TYR A 184 -5.21 13.95 -3.16
N GLU A 185 -5.45 12.65 -3.14
CA GLU A 185 -6.27 11.96 -4.14
C GLU A 185 -7.67 11.71 -3.57
N LEU A 186 -8.70 11.91 -4.40
CA LEU A 186 -10.09 11.71 -4.01
C LEU A 186 -10.75 10.61 -4.84
N SER A 187 -11.30 9.61 -4.16
CA SER A 187 -12.14 8.57 -4.76
C SER A 187 -13.57 8.67 -4.23
N VAL A 188 -14.55 8.77 -5.14
CA VAL A 188 -15.96 8.96 -4.79
C VAL A 188 -16.82 7.85 -5.34
N LYS A 189 -17.67 7.28 -4.47
CA LYS A 189 -18.76 6.39 -4.87
C LYS A 189 -20.04 7.21 -5.03
N LYS A 190 -20.41 7.55 -6.26
CA LYS A 190 -21.64 8.29 -6.56
C LYS A 190 -22.88 7.45 -6.22
N GLY A 191 -23.90 8.12 -5.67
CA GLY A 191 -25.21 7.56 -5.37
C GLY A 191 -26.32 8.44 -5.95
N PHE A 192 -27.56 8.09 -5.64
CA PHE A 192 -28.71 8.88 -6.11
C PHE A 192 -28.71 10.29 -5.49
N GLY A 193 -28.42 11.31 -6.30
CA GLY A 193 -28.43 12.72 -5.91
C GLY A 193 -27.28 13.19 -5.01
N GLY A 194 -26.23 12.38 -4.82
CA GLY A 194 -25.10 12.71 -3.94
C GLY A 194 -24.07 11.59 -3.90
N TYR A 195 -23.36 11.44 -2.77
CA TYR A 195 -22.32 10.42 -2.60
C TYR A 195 -22.74 9.35 -1.60
N VAL A 196 -22.46 8.09 -1.91
CA VAL A 196 -22.57 6.98 -0.95
C VAL A 196 -21.41 7.04 0.03
N SER A 197 -20.22 7.34 -0.47
CA SER A 197 -19.00 7.55 0.31
C SER A 197 -17.95 8.27 -0.52
N ALA A 198 -17.04 8.96 0.16
CA ALA A 198 -15.83 9.54 -0.41
C ALA A 198 -14.62 9.11 0.43
N ILE A 199 -13.49 8.92 -0.23
CA ILE A 199 -12.22 8.56 0.40
C ILE A 199 -11.17 9.53 -0.11
N PHE A 200 -10.55 10.26 0.81
CA PHE A 200 -9.35 11.06 0.56
C PHE A 200 -8.13 10.26 0.98
N LEU A 201 -7.12 10.25 0.14
CA LEU A 201 -5.78 9.82 0.45
C LEU A 201 -4.90 11.06 0.49
N VAL A 202 -4.58 11.54 1.70
CA VAL A 202 -3.87 12.80 1.93
C VAL A 202 -2.39 12.51 2.12
N ASP A 203 -1.53 13.27 1.45
CA ASP A 203 -0.07 13.21 1.58
C ASP A 203 0.40 13.98 2.83
N ALA A 204 -0.13 13.61 3.99
CA ALA A 204 0.27 14.15 5.29
C ALA A 204 0.08 13.14 6.42
N LYS A 205 0.87 13.29 7.48
CA LYS A 205 0.71 12.49 8.71
C LYS A 205 -0.59 12.87 9.41
N ARG A 206 -1.09 11.95 10.24
CA ARG A 206 -2.32 12.19 11.02
C ARG A 206 -2.23 13.46 11.87
N GLY A 207 -1.07 13.78 12.43
CA GLY A 207 -0.85 14.96 13.28
C GLY A 207 -1.00 16.29 12.55
N ASP A 208 -0.71 16.31 11.25
CA ASP A 208 -0.73 17.53 10.42
C ASP A 208 -2.14 17.82 9.87
N ILE A 209 -3.08 16.89 10.05
CA ILE A 209 -4.45 16.98 9.53
C ILE A 209 -5.39 17.47 10.62
N HIS A 210 -5.87 18.70 10.46
CA HIS A 210 -6.84 19.37 11.34
C HIS A 210 -8.29 18.91 11.12
N ILE A 211 -8.49 17.62 10.83
CA ILE A 211 -9.80 17.01 10.64
C ILE A 211 -9.97 15.91 11.68
N SER A 212 -11.05 15.97 12.45
CA SER A 212 -11.37 14.97 13.48
C SER A 212 -12.20 13.81 12.92
N SER A 213 -11.99 12.63 13.49
CA SER A 213 -12.90 11.50 13.30
C SER A 213 -14.16 11.75 14.13
N GLY A 214 -15.33 11.49 13.57
CA GLY A 214 -16.59 11.73 14.28
C GLY A 214 -17.82 11.42 13.46
N ARG A 215 -18.97 11.50 14.11
CA ARG A 215 -20.29 11.42 13.48
C ARG A 215 -20.96 12.78 13.62
N SER A 216 -21.50 13.30 12.53
CA SER A 216 -22.29 14.52 12.51
C SER A 216 -23.56 14.26 11.70
N GLY A 217 -24.71 14.25 12.39
CA GLY A 217 -26.00 13.93 11.78
C GLY A 217 -26.01 12.59 11.03
N ASP A 218 -26.24 12.67 9.72
CA ASP A 218 -26.34 11.52 8.80
C ASP A 218 -24.98 11.07 8.22
N VAL A 219 -23.88 11.74 8.59
CA VAL A 219 -22.53 11.53 8.03
C VAL A 219 -21.54 11.09 9.11
N GLN A 220 -20.59 10.25 8.73
CA GLN A 220 -19.47 9.81 9.52
C GLN A 220 -18.17 10.13 8.79
N VAL A 221 -17.22 10.72 9.51
CA VAL A 221 -15.85 10.91 9.07
C VAL A 221 -14.95 10.01 9.89
N LYS A 222 -14.11 9.23 9.20
CA LYS A 222 -13.08 8.40 9.83
C LYS A 222 -11.72 8.78 9.25
N VAL A 223 -10.85 9.28 10.12
CA VAL A 223 -9.46 9.60 9.81
C VAL A 223 -8.58 8.48 10.38
N SER A 224 -7.79 7.85 9.50
CA SER A 224 -6.88 6.76 9.87
C SER A 224 -5.52 7.00 9.22
N PRO A 225 -4.40 6.96 9.98
CA PRO A 225 -3.09 6.84 9.36
C PRO A 225 -3.07 5.52 8.57
N LEU A 226 -2.37 5.50 7.44
CA LEU A 226 -2.18 4.28 6.68
C LEU A 226 -0.83 3.63 7.05
#